data_AF-A0A0S3G4L9-F1
#
_entry.id   AF-A0A0S3G4L9-F1
#
_cell.length_a   1.000
_cell.length_b   1.000
_cell.length_c   1.000
_cell.angle_alpha   90.00
_cell.angle_beta   90.00
_cell.angle_gamma   90.00
#
_symmetry.space_group_name_H-M   'P 1'
#
loop_
_entity.id
_entity.type
_entity.pdbx_description
1 polymer ?
#
loop_
_entity_poly.entity_id
_entity_poly.type
_entity_poly.pdbx_seq_one_letter_code
_entity_poly.pdbx_strand_id
1 'polypeptide(L)'
;QGHNDYMCPATNQCTIDRNRRKSCQARRLRKCYEVGMMKGGVRKDRGRVLRRDKRRTCTSDKDKGSKEREQRTAPPQGRRKHGNSLGGKSPVISMPPDQVLLLLQGAEPPILCSRQKLSRPYTEVTMMTLLTSMADRELVHMIAWAKKLPGFLQLTLHDQVQLLESSWLEVL
;
A
#
# COMPACT_ATOMS: atom_id res chain seq x y z
N GLN A 1 6.83 -9.81 3.44
CA GLN A 1 7.97 -9.80 4.38
C GLN A 1 8.70 -8.50 4.11
N GLY A 2 8.74 -7.60 5.10
CA GLY A 2 9.12 -6.19 4.91
C GLY A 2 10.56 -6.01 4.40
N HIS A 3 10.76 -4.95 3.62
CA HIS A 3 12.07 -4.45 3.23
C HIS A 3 12.84 -4.09 4.51
N ASN A 4 13.77 -4.94 4.94
CA ASN A 4 14.63 -4.65 6.09
C ASN A 4 15.94 -4.08 5.53
N ASP A 5 16.07 -2.76 5.59
CA ASP A 5 17.31 -2.07 5.24
C ASP A 5 18.34 -2.27 6.34
N TYR A 6 19.18 -3.30 6.17
CA TYR A 6 20.28 -3.53 7.09
C TYR A 6 21.38 -2.49 6.86
N MET A 7 21.60 -1.63 7.86
CA MET A 7 22.75 -0.74 7.91
C MET A 7 23.89 -1.37 8.70
N CYS A 8 25.13 -1.15 8.25
CA CYS A 8 26.31 -1.54 9.02
C CYS A 8 26.48 -0.56 10.19
N PRO A 9 26.64 -1.03 11.45
CA PRO A 9 26.87 -0.14 12.59
C PRO A 9 28.27 0.51 12.59
N ALA A 10 29.12 0.18 11.61
CA ALA A 10 30.48 0.68 11.46
C ALA A 10 30.74 1.06 9.99
N THR A 11 31.99 1.00 9.52
CA THR A 11 32.44 1.48 8.19
C THR A 11 32.13 0.56 7.01
N ASN A 12 31.13 -0.32 7.11
CA ASN A 12 30.87 -1.36 6.10
C ASN A 12 32.07 -2.30 5.84
N GLN A 13 33.05 -2.40 6.76
CA GLN A 13 34.25 -3.25 6.62
C GLN A 13 34.26 -4.46 7.58
N CYS A 14 33.12 -4.82 8.19
CA CYS A 14 33.07 -5.97 9.10
C CYS A 14 33.47 -7.28 8.41
N THR A 15 34.33 -8.08 9.06
CA THR A 15 34.64 -9.45 8.66
C THR A 15 33.51 -10.39 9.12
N ILE A 16 33.17 -11.38 8.29
CA ILE A 16 32.06 -12.31 8.54
C ILE A 16 32.63 -13.69 8.88
N ASP A 17 32.82 -13.93 10.18
CA ASP A 17 33.31 -15.19 10.76
C ASP A 17 32.20 -15.93 11.53
N ARG A 18 32.42 -17.20 11.92
CA ARG A 18 31.44 -18.03 12.66
C ARG A 18 30.88 -17.33 13.90
N ASN A 19 31.73 -16.61 14.63
CA ASN A 19 31.40 -15.94 15.88
C ASN A 19 30.85 -14.51 15.65
N ARG A 20 31.24 -13.85 14.55
CA ARG A 20 30.94 -12.44 14.28
C ARG A 20 29.84 -12.21 13.22
N ARG A 21 29.35 -13.28 12.57
CA ARG A 21 28.29 -13.20 11.55
C ARG A 21 26.97 -12.58 12.03
N LYS A 22 26.69 -12.58 13.34
CA LYS A 22 25.50 -11.95 13.92
C LYS A 22 25.70 -10.45 14.20
N SER A 23 26.95 -9.98 14.25
CA SER A 23 27.29 -8.59 14.59
C SER A 23 26.97 -7.59 13.48
N CYS A 24 26.94 -8.03 12.21
CA CYS A 24 26.59 -7.14 11.10
C CYS A 24 25.73 -7.87 10.06
N GLN A 25 24.42 -7.62 10.13
CA GLN A 25 23.46 -8.21 9.19
C GLN A 25 23.66 -7.67 7.76
N ALA A 26 24.03 -6.39 7.62
CA ALA A 26 24.31 -5.75 6.33
C ALA A 26 25.45 -6.44 5.57
N ARG A 27 26.61 -6.62 6.21
CA ARG A 27 27.77 -7.28 5.59
C ARG A 27 27.53 -8.77 5.37
N ARG A 28 26.81 -9.45 6.28
CA ARG A 28 26.40 -10.84 6.07
C ARG A 28 25.53 -10.98 4.83
N LEU A 29 24.52 -10.13 4.65
CA LEU A 29 23.63 -10.17 3.50
C LEU A 29 24.38 -9.85 2.20
N ARG A 30 25.25 -8.83 2.21
CA ARG A 30 26.11 -8.50 1.06
C ARG A 30 26.99 -9.70 0.68
N LYS A 31 27.59 -10.39 1.67
CA LYS A 31 28.39 -11.59 1.41
C LYS A 31 27.56 -12.73 0.82
N CYS A 32 26.32 -12.92 1.27
CA CYS A 32 25.39 -13.88 0.68
C CYS A 32 25.14 -13.60 -0.82
N TYR A 33 25.00 -12.33 -1.20
CA TYR A 33 24.85 -11.96 -2.61
C TYR A 33 26.15 -12.13 -3.41
N GLU A 34 27.31 -11.80 -2.83
CA GLU A 34 28.62 -12.04 -3.46
C GLU A 34 28.88 -13.51 -3.78
N VAL A 35 28.39 -14.44 -2.94
CA VAL A 35 28.49 -15.89 -3.20
C VAL A 35 27.37 -16.42 -4.10
N GLY A 36 26.57 -15.54 -4.71
CA GLY A 36 25.57 -15.89 -5.71
C GLY A 36 24.18 -16.25 -5.17
N MET A 37 23.86 -15.97 -3.90
CA MET A 37 22.49 -16.18 -3.41
C MET A 37 21.55 -15.15 -4.06
N MET A 38 20.44 -15.60 -4.65
CA MET A 38 19.49 -14.73 -5.34
C MET A 38 18.62 -13.94 -4.35
N LYS A 39 18.48 -12.62 -4.56
CA LYS A 39 17.53 -11.76 -3.82
C LYS A 39 16.10 -12.18 -4.18
N GLY A 40 15.48 -13.01 -3.34
CA GLY A 40 14.14 -13.57 -3.56
C GLY A 40 14.10 -15.07 -3.90
N GLY A 41 15.25 -15.76 -3.89
CA GLY A 41 15.32 -17.22 -4.08
C GLY A 41 14.71 -18.06 -2.95
N VAL A 42 14.14 -17.40 -1.93
CA VAL A 42 13.35 -18.07 -0.90
C VAL A 42 12.03 -18.47 -1.55
N ARG A 43 11.91 -19.74 -1.93
CA ARG A 43 10.64 -20.35 -2.32
C ARG A 43 9.64 -20.00 -1.23
N LYS A 44 8.58 -19.25 -1.56
CA LYS A 44 7.45 -19.01 -0.67
C LYS A 44 6.95 -20.38 -0.23
N ASP A 45 7.25 -20.77 1.02
CA ASP A 45 7.03 -22.14 1.51
C ASP A 45 5.64 -22.64 1.10
N ARG A 46 5.62 -23.62 0.21
CA ARG A 46 4.44 -24.46 -0.01
C ARG A 46 4.34 -25.38 1.19
N GLY A 47 3.49 -24.99 2.14
CA GLY A 47 2.90 -25.92 3.09
C GLY A 47 3.45 -25.85 4.51
N ARG A 48 2.86 -24.98 5.33
CA ARG A 48 2.49 -25.38 6.69
C ARG A 48 1.27 -26.28 6.61
N VAL A 49 1.46 -27.48 6.08
CA VAL A 49 0.53 -28.60 6.25
C VAL A 49 1.27 -29.60 7.12
N LEU A 50 0.61 -30.05 8.18
CA LEU A 50 1.00 -31.17 9.04
C LEU A 50 1.91 -30.89 10.25
N ARG A 51 1.38 -30.20 11.26
CA ARG A 51 1.56 -30.59 12.68
C ARG A 51 0.41 -30.05 13.55
N ARG A 52 -0.81 -30.59 13.40
CA ARG A 52 -1.84 -30.46 14.45
C ARG A 52 -2.71 -31.69 14.70
N ASP A 53 -2.31 -32.86 14.21
CA ASP A 53 -3.11 -34.09 14.39
C ASP A 53 -2.32 -35.23 15.04
N LYS A 54 -1.88 -35.01 16.29
CA LYS A 54 -1.48 -36.12 17.18
C LYS A 54 -1.64 -35.71 18.64
N ARG A 55 -2.88 -35.81 19.13
CA ARG A 55 -3.35 -35.90 20.53
C ARG A 55 -4.87 -35.61 20.45
N ARG A 56 -5.81 -36.55 20.55
CA ARG A 56 -5.95 -37.68 21.46
C ARG A 56 -7.09 -38.60 20.96
N THR A 57 -6.80 -39.89 20.82
CA THR A 57 -7.70 -41.06 20.87
C THR A 57 -6.83 -42.12 21.57
N CYS A 58 -7.19 -42.82 22.63
CA CYS A 58 -8.47 -43.19 23.25
C CYS A 58 -8.22 -43.43 24.75
N THR A 59 -9.26 -43.34 25.60
CA THR A 59 -9.51 -44.33 26.67
C THR A 59 -11.01 -44.32 27.04
N SER A 60 -11.58 -45.52 27.03
CA SER A 60 -12.86 -46.03 27.55
C SER A 60 -13.47 -45.27 28.75
N ASP A 61 -14.80 -45.10 28.86
CA ASP A 61 -15.72 -46.07 29.49
C ASP A 61 -17.18 -45.55 29.58
N LYS A 62 -18.09 -46.47 29.96
CA LYS A 62 -19.57 -46.48 30.04
C LYS A 62 -20.28 -45.28 30.71
N ASP A 63 -21.54 -44.98 30.34
CA ASP A 63 -22.76 -45.41 31.10
C ASP A 63 -24.11 -44.95 30.47
N LYS A 64 -25.19 -45.60 30.92
CA LYS A 64 -26.60 -45.61 30.51
C LYS A 64 -27.39 -44.33 30.86
N GLY A 65 -28.54 -44.14 30.19
CA GLY A 65 -29.59 -43.25 30.67
C GLY A 65 -30.76 -43.05 29.70
N SER A 66 -31.79 -43.89 29.84
CA SER A 66 -33.10 -43.87 29.18
C SER A 66 -33.95 -42.63 29.48
N LYS A 67 -34.73 -42.13 28.50
CA LYS A 67 -36.16 -41.80 28.62
C LYS A 67 -36.83 -41.46 27.28
N GLU A 68 -38.04 -41.98 27.17
CA GLU A 68 -39.04 -41.98 26.11
C GLU A 68 -39.77 -40.63 25.96
N ARG A 69 -40.22 -40.25 24.74
CA ARG A 69 -41.59 -39.75 24.43
C ARG A 69 -41.76 -39.26 22.97
N GLU A 70 -42.47 -40.09 22.20
CA GLU A 70 -43.54 -39.84 21.22
C GLU A 70 -43.60 -38.66 20.20
N GLN A 71 -43.95 -39.09 18.97
CA GLN A 71 -44.91 -38.53 17.99
C GLN A 71 -44.42 -37.69 16.77
N ARG A 72 -44.49 -38.37 15.60
CA ARG A 72 -44.94 -38.00 14.23
C ARG A 72 -44.45 -36.65 13.64
N THR A 73 -43.84 -36.54 12.44
CA THR A 73 -44.29 -36.99 11.11
C THR A 73 -43.11 -36.89 10.09
N ALA A 74 -43.10 -37.70 9.03
CA ALA A 74 -42.03 -37.88 8.01
C ALA A 74 -42.10 -36.89 6.80
N PRO A 75 -41.44 -37.10 5.63
CA PRO A 75 -40.00 -36.98 5.22
C PRO A 75 -39.83 -36.01 3.97
N PRO A 76 -38.82 -36.08 3.05
CA PRO A 76 -37.37 -35.88 3.18
C PRO A 76 -36.69 -34.99 2.06
N GLN A 77 -35.37 -34.77 2.21
CA GLN A 77 -34.30 -34.50 1.21
C GLN A 77 -34.21 -33.15 0.44
N GLY A 78 -33.00 -32.53 0.48
CA GLY A 78 -32.64 -31.44 -0.46
C GLY A 78 -31.26 -30.77 -0.29
N ARG A 79 -30.16 -31.50 -0.52
CA ARG A 79 -28.84 -31.07 -1.06
C ARG A 79 -28.25 -29.66 -0.75
N ARG A 80 -27.14 -29.70 0.00
CA ARG A 80 -25.74 -29.34 -0.36
C ARG A 80 -25.34 -27.93 -0.88
N LYS A 81 -24.27 -27.43 -0.21
CA LYS A 81 -23.13 -26.55 -0.59
C LYS A 81 -23.24 -25.07 -0.16
N HIS A 82 -22.49 -24.61 0.86
CA HIS A 82 -21.06 -24.23 0.87
C HIS A 82 -20.66 -23.18 -0.18
N GLY A 83 -20.27 -22.00 0.29
CA GLY A 83 -19.58 -21.00 -0.51
C GLY A 83 -19.51 -19.61 0.14
N ASN A 84 -18.94 -19.50 1.35
CA ASN A 84 -18.55 -18.21 1.91
C ASN A 84 -17.41 -17.61 1.06
N SER A 85 -17.73 -16.63 0.24
CA SER A 85 -16.76 -15.80 -0.47
C SER A 85 -16.41 -14.59 0.38
N LEU A 86 -15.48 -14.78 1.33
CA LEU A 86 -14.69 -13.69 1.92
C LEU A 86 -13.67 -13.22 0.88
N GLY A 87 -14.17 -12.55 -0.16
CA GLY A 87 -13.35 -11.78 -1.10
C GLY A 87 -13.08 -10.43 -0.48
N GLY A 88 -11.87 -10.24 0.05
CA GLY A 88 -11.37 -8.93 0.46
C GLY A 88 -11.46 -7.96 -0.71
N LYS A 89 -12.41 -7.03 -0.63
CA LYS A 89 -12.50 -5.90 -1.55
C LYS A 89 -11.33 -4.99 -1.22
N SER A 90 -10.25 -5.09 -2.00
CA SER A 90 -9.40 -3.94 -2.25
C SER A 90 -10.31 -2.81 -2.73
N PRO A 91 -10.24 -1.59 -2.18
CA PRO A 91 -11.04 -0.48 -2.67
C PRO A 91 -10.41 -0.03 -3.99
N VAL A 92 -10.63 -0.80 -5.06
CA VAL A 92 -10.49 -0.24 -6.40
C VAL A 92 -11.61 0.78 -6.48
N ILE A 93 -11.24 2.05 -6.43
CA ILE A 93 -12.15 3.17 -6.65
C ILE A 93 -12.56 3.08 -8.13
N SER A 94 -13.54 2.23 -8.41
CA SER A 94 -14.13 2.04 -9.72
C SER A 94 -15.03 3.25 -10.00
N MET A 95 -14.44 4.32 -10.53
CA MET A 95 -15.18 5.49 -10.98
C MET A 95 -15.56 5.34 -12.45
N PRO A 96 -16.76 5.77 -12.87
CA PRO A 96 -17.14 5.80 -14.27
C PRO A 96 -16.22 6.78 -15.05
N PRO A 97 -15.93 6.49 -16.34
CA PRO A 97 -15.01 7.29 -17.16
C PRO A 97 -15.37 8.78 -17.22
N ASP A 98 -16.66 9.11 -17.27
CA ASP A 98 -17.14 10.50 -17.35
C ASP A 98 -16.76 11.32 -16.11
N GLN A 99 -16.71 10.66 -14.95
CA GLN A 99 -16.35 11.32 -13.69
C GLN A 99 -14.85 11.54 -13.57
N VAL A 100 -14.04 10.64 -14.16
CA VAL A 100 -12.59 10.85 -14.31
C VAL A 100 -12.33 12.03 -15.23
N LEU A 101 -13.05 12.12 -16.36
CA LEU A 101 -12.91 13.23 -17.29
C LEU A 101 -13.25 14.58 -16.63
N LEU A 102 -14.33 14.64 -15.87
CA LEU A 102 -14.71 15.86 -15.14
C LEU A 102 -13.66 16.26 -14.08
N LEU A 103 -13.07 15.28 -13.39
CA LEU A 103 -11.98 15.52 -12.45
C LEU A 103 -10.72 16.04 -13.15
N LEU A 104 -10.37 15.47 -14.30
CA LEU A 104 -9.22 15.90 -15.09
C LEU A 104 -9.42 17.31 -15.68
N GLN A 105 -10.62 17.65 -16.14
CA GLN A 105 -10.95 19.02 -16.57
C GLN A 105 -10.80 20.04 -15.44
N GLY A 106 -11.03 19.61 -14.19
CA GLY A 106 -10.82 20.45 -13.01
C GLY A 106 -9.35 20.67 -12.64
N ALA A 107 -8.41 20.01 -13.32
CA ALA A 107 -6.97 20.23 -13.17
C ALA A 107 -6.45 21.37 -14.04
N GLU A 108 -7.24 21.80 -15.04
CA GLU A 108 -6.85 22.86 -15.96
C GLU A 108 -6.65 24.17 -15.18
N PRO A 109 -5.46 24.78 -15.27
CA PRO A 109 -5.17 26.04 -14.59
C PRO A 109 -6.14 27.14 -15.08
N PRO A 110 -6.66 28.00 -14.18
CA PRO A 110 -7.50 29.11 -14.61
C PRO A 110 -6.70 30.03 -15.54
N ILE A 111 -7.31 30.52 -16.61
CA ILE A 111 -6.64 31.44 -17.56
C ILE A 111 -6.12 32.67 -16.79
N LEU A 112 -4.80 32.69 -16.52
CA LEU A 112 -4.16 33.79 -15.81
C LEU A 112 -3.81 34.89 -16.80
N CYS A 113 -4.65 35.92 -16.88
CA CYS A 113 -4.29 37.14 -17.60
C CYS A 113 -3.27 37.94 -16.77
N SER A 114 -2.13 38.29 -17.38
CA SER A 114 -1.20 39.26 -16.80
C SER A 114 -1.93 40.58 -16.57
N ARG A 115 -2.22 40.92 -15.30
CA ARG A 115 -2.86 42.20 -14.91
C ARG A 115 -1.87 43.37 -14.94
N GLN A 116 -0.79 43.26 -15.72
CA GLN A 116 0.28 44.25 -15.72
C GLN A 116 0.04 45.27 -16.82
N LYS A 117 0.00 46.54 -16.41
CA LYS A 117 -0.08 47.66 -17.35
C LYS A 117 1.23 47.70 -18.15
N LEU A 118 1.14 47.58 -19.47
CA LEU A 118 2.25 47.62 -20.45
C LEU A 118 3.05 48.95 -20.45
N SER A 119 2.86 49.84 -19.48
CA SER A 119 3.46 51.18 -19.47
C SER A 119 4.87 51.23 -18.86
N ARG A 120 5.43 50.11 -18.42
CA ARG A 120 6.82 50.02 -17.92
C ARG A 120 7.58 48.88 -18.60
N PRO A 121 8.86 49.08 -18.94
CA PRO A 121 9.68 48.01 -19.50
C PRO A 121 9.85 46.88 -18.47
N TYR A 122 9.82 45.65 -18.97
CA TYR A 122 10.13 44.48 -18.16
C TYR A 122 11.57 44.56 -17.67
N THR A 123 11.76 44.45 -16.37
CA THR A 123 13.04 44.15 -15.74
C THR A 123 13.06 42.68 -15.30
N GLU A 124 14.25 42.10 -15.17
CA GLU A 124 14.42 40.73 -14.68
C GLU A 124 13.65 40.47 -13.38
N VAL A 125 13.73 41.41 -12.43
CA VAL A 125 13.02 41.35 -11.15
C VAL A 125 11.51 41.32 -11.35
N THR A 126 10.97 42.16 -12.24
CA THR A 126 9.52 42.18 -12.50
C THR A 126 9.05 40.92 -13.21
N MET A 127 9.85 40.37 -14.14
CA MET A 127 9.53 39.10 -14.80
C MET A 127 9.52 37.94 -13.81
N MET A 128 10.58 37.83 -12.99
CA MET A 128 10.67 36.82 -11.95
C MET A 128 9.49 36.90 -10.99
N THR A 129 9.15 38.10 -10.52
CA THR A 129 8.02 38.32 -9.60
C THR A 129 6.68 37.86 -10.19
N LEU A 130 6.46 38.09 -11.49
CA LEU A 130 5.24 37.63 -12.16
C LEU A 130 5.19 36.12 -12.30
N LEU A 131 6.29 35.52 -12.76
CA LEU A 131 6.40 34.07 -12.93
C LEU A 131 6.19 33.37 -11.59
N THR A 132 6.85 33.85 -10.53
CA THR A 132 6.65 33.33 -9.17
C THR A 132 5.21 33.55 -8.68
N SER A 133 4.61 34.70 -8.95
CA SER A 133 3.21 34.96 -8.55
C SER A 133 2.20 34.09 -9.29
N MET A 134 2.45 33.75 -10.55
CA MET A 134 1.61 32.81 -11.29
C MET A 134 1.81 31.39 -10.78
N ALA A 135 3.05 30.94 -10.61
CA ALA A 135 3.36 29.62 -10.07
C ALA A 135 2.73 29.37 -8.69
N ASP A 136 2.74 30.37 -7.80
CA ASP A 136 2.08 30.28 -6.48
C ASP A 136 0.57 30.04 -6.60
N ARG A 137 -0.09 30.76 -7.51
CA ARG A 137 -1.54 30.59 -7.77
C ARG A 137 -1.86 29.21 -8.34
N GLU A 138 -1.04 28.73 -9.26
CA GLU A 138 -1.22 27.42 -9.86
C GLU A 138 -0.95 26.29 -8.86
N LEU A 139 0.05 26.44 -8.01
CA LEU A 139 0.32 25.50 -6.92
C LEU A 139 -0.87 25.42 -5.95
N VAL A 140 -1.46 26.55 -5.57
CA VAL A 140 -2.67 26.57 -4.74
C VAL A 140 -3.86 25.89 -5.44
N HIS A 141 -4.04 26.15 -6.74
CA HIS A 141 -5.08 25.51 -7.54
C HIS A 141 -4.89 23.98 -7.58
N MET A 142 -3.68 23.51 -7.88
CA MET A 142 -3.33 22.09 -7.93
C MET A 142 -3.58 21.40 -6.58
N ILE A 143 -3.20 22.02 -5.45
CA ILE A 143 -3.49 21.47 -4.12
C ILE A 143 -4.99 21.35 -3.89
N ALA A 144 -5.76 22.38 -4.29
CA ALA A 144 -7.21 22.36 -4.16
C ALA A 144 -7.86 21.30 -5.07
N TRP A 145 -7.29 21.06 -6.25
CA TRP A 145 -7.69 19.99 -7.16
C TRP A 145 -7.35 18.60 -6.61
N ALA A 146 -6.14 18.38 -6.11
CA ALA A 146 -5.68 17.10 -5.56
C ALA A 146 -6.60 16.63 -4.40
N LYS A 147 -7.08 17.56 -3.57
CA LYS A 147 -8.07 17.26 -2.52
C LYS A 147 -9.40 16.70 -3.02
N LYS A 148 -9.76 16.95 -4.29
CA LYS A 148 -10.96 16.42 -4.94
C LYS A 148 -10.75 15.02 -5.52
N LEU A 149 -9.51 14.55 -5.61
CA LEU A 149 -9.20 13.23 -6.14
C LEU A 149 -9.72 12.14 -5.19
N PRO A 150 -10.43 11.13 -5.71
CA PRO A 150 -10.95 10.05 -4.90
C PRO A 150 -9.79 9.27 -4.27
N GLY A 151 -9.81 9.13 -2.94
CA GLY A 151 -8.77 8.43 -2.18
C GLY A 151 -7.60 9.30 -1.72
N PHE A 152 -7.41 10.51 -2.23
CA PHE A 152 -6.28 11.37 -1.83
C PHE A 152 -6.33 11.76 -0.35
N LEU A 153 -7.51 12.16 0.13
CA LEU A 153 -7.73 12.49 1.55
C LEU A 153 -7.67 11.28 2.50
N GLN A 154 -7.64 10.05 1.96
CA GLN A 154 -7.52 8.82 2.76
C GLN A 154 -6.05 8.48 3.03
N LEU A 155 -5.11 9.13 2.33
CA LEU A 155 -3.68 9.00 2.56
C LEU A 155 -3.25 9.76 3.82
N THR A 156 -2.10 9.38 4.40
CA THR A 156 -1.55 10.13 5.53
C THR A 156 -1.15 11.54 5.08
N LEU A 157 -1.11 12.51 6.00
CA LEU A 157 -0.65 13.86 5.68
C LEU A 157 0.76 13.85 5.07
N HIS A 158 1.63 12.97 5.58
CA HIS A 158 2.97 12.79 5.05
C HIS A 158 2.96 12.37 3.57
N ASP A 159 2.15 11.35 3.23
CA ASP A 159 2.04 10.86 1.85
C ASP A 159 1.38 11.89 0.93
N GLN A 160 0.37 12.63 1.42
CA GLN A 160 -0.26 13.71 0.65
C GLN A 160 0.75 14.80 0.27
N VAL A 161 1.59 15.23 1.22
CA VAL A 161 2.64 16.23 0.99
C VAL A 161 3.71 15.66 0.05
N GLN A 162 4.18 14.44 0.28
CA GLN A 162 5.23 13.83 -0.53
C GLN A 162 4.80 13.62 -2.00
N LEU A 163 3.53 13.25 -2.22
CA LEU A 163 2.97 13.13 -3.58
C LEU A 163 2.95 14.50 -4.28
N LEU A 164 2.54 15.56 -3.60
CA LEU A 164 2.53 16.90 -4.17
C LEU A 164 3.95 17.40 -4.45
N GLU A 165 4.88 17.25 -3.51
CA GLU A 165 6.29 17.66 -3.65
C GLU A 165 7.02 16.95 -4.79
N SER A 166 6.66 15.70 -5.08
CA SER A 166 7.30 14.91 -6.14
C SER A 166 6.70 15.10 -7.53
N SER A 167 5.47 15.61 -7.64
CA SER A 167 4.73 15.68 -8.91
C SER A 167 4.33 17.08 -9.34
N TRP A 168 4.43 18.10 -8.48
CA TRP A 168 3.90 19.44 -8.80
C TRP A 168 4.48 20.05 -10.08
N LEU A 169 5.77 19.85 -10.39
CA LEU A 169 6.38 20.34 -11.63
C LEU A 169 5.94 19.60 -12.89
N GLU A 170 5.46 18.36 -12.76
CA GLU A 170 4.95 17.58 -13.90
C GLU A 170 3.47 17.89 -14.15
N VAL A 171 2.79 18.44 -13.14
CA VAL A 171 1.36 18.81 -13.18
C VAL A 171 1.16 20.28 -13.55
N LEU A 172 2.14 21.17 -13.26
CA LEU A 172 2.19 22.55 -13.76
C LEU A 172 2.67 22.62 -15.21
#